data_AF-R5K8F6-F1
#
_entry.id   AF-R5K8F6-F1
#
_cell.length_a   1.000
_cell.length_b   1.000
_cell.length_c   1.000
_cell.angle_alpha   90.00
_cell.angle_beta   90.00
_cell.angle_gamma   90.00
#
_symmetry.space_group_name_H-M   'P 1'
#
loop_
_entity.id
_entity.type
_entity.pdbx_description
1 polymer ?
#
loop_
_entity_poly.entity_id
_entity_poly.type
_entity_poly.pdbx_seq_one_letter_code
_entity_poly.pdbx_strand_id
1 'polypeptide(L)'
;MKRKYGFTLAEVLVTLGIIGVVSAMTVPSLMQNYQRQSYVTQLHKVYNELSQALVRYQNDSNALNIKEAGLTNQAAIESFVKNYFKVINDCGETKTPCFASEYKKLTGTAVATWNPKAHYTISSGASIGVGTVMTGDTLFRVYVDINGQKGPNIWGRDIFIMYIYKNGLLDDSTLSETSTAPMTEADRTSMFNTNCNTSTTSIHGCFGKILNDNWEMKY
;
A
#
# COMPACT_ATOMS: atom_id res chain seq x y z
N MET A 1 52.62 4.15 42.26
CA MET A 1 51.56 5.16 42.08
C MET A 1 50.84 4.86 40.76
N LYS A 2 49.57 4.43 40.78
CA LYS A 2 48.81 4.17 39.54
C LYS A 2 48.28 5.51 39.01
N ARG A 3 48.80 5.99 37.86
CA ARG A 3 48.24 7.15 37.16
C ARG A 3 46.85 6.79 36.65
N LYS A 4 45.84 7.57 37.04
CA LYS A 4 44.51 7.50 36.45
C LYS A 4 44.49 8.47 35.26
N TYR A 5 44.33 7.94 34.05
CA TYR A 5 44.09 8.73 32.85
C TYR A 5 42.59 9.05 32.79
N GLY A 6 42.24 10.34 32.65
CA GLY A 6 40.86 10.80 32.52
C GLY A 6 40.76 11.77 31.35
N PHE A 7 39.61 11.79 30.69
CA PHE A 7 39.32 12.73 29.61
C PHE A 7 39.18 14.16 30.17
N THR A 8 39.70 15.13 29.42
CA THR A 8 39.47 16.55 29.69
C THR A 8 38.03 16.93 29.32
N LEU A 9 37.50 17.97 29.98
CA LEU A 9 36.17 18.51 29.66
C LEU A 9 36.08 18.91 28.17
N ALA A 10 37.16 19.49 27.62
CA ALA A 10 37.22 19.88 26.22
C ALA A 10 37.13 18.68 25.27
N GLU A 11 37.83 17.58 25.54
CA GLU A 11 37.73 16.34 24.75
C GLU A 11 36.31 15.77 24.77
N VAL A 12 35.64 15.77 25.92
CA VAL A 12 34.25 15.30 26.04
C VAL A 12 33.28 16.23 25.30
N LEU A 13 33.46 17.56 25.38
CA LEU A 13 32.58 18.50 24.69
C LEU A 13 32.73 18.44 23.17
N VAL A 14 33.97 18.30 22.67
CA VAL A 14 34.23 18.16 21.23
C VAL A 14 33.63 16.86 20.70
N THR A 15 33.81 15.75 21.42
CA THR A 15 33.24 14.45 21.01
C THR A 15 31.71 14.45 21.02
N LEU A 16 31.08 15.01 22.05
CA LEU A 16 29.62 15.19 22.09
C LEU A 16 29.12 16.12 20.98
N GLY A 17 29.85 17.19 20.68
CA GLY A 17 29.54 18.10 19.57
C GLY A 17 29.57 17.39 18.21
N ILE A 18 30.61 16.60 17.95
CA ILE A 18 30.75 15.82 16.71
C ILE A 18 29.62 14.78 16.60
N ILE A 19 29.37 14.00 17.65
CA ILE A 19 28.29 13.00 17.67
C ILE A 19 26.93 13.68 17.49
N GLY A 20 26.70 14.85 18.10
CA GLY A 20 25.46 15.61 17.97
C GLY A 20 25.20 16.06 16.54
N VAL A 21 26.20 16.64 15.86
CA VAL A 21 26.08 17.08 14.45
C VAL A 21 25.85 15.88 13.53
N VAL A 22 26.63 14.81 13.67
CA VAL A 22 26.49 13.60 12.84
C VAL A 22 25.12 12.96 13.04
N SER A 23 24.64 12.87 14.29
CA SER A 23 23.33 12.31 14.61
C SER A 23 22.19 13.16 14.02
N ALA A 24 22.28 14.49 14.10
CA ALA A 24 21.29 15.39 13.53
C ALA A 24 21.14 15.24 12.00
N MET A 25 22.23 14.93 11.29
CA MET A 25 22.21 14.75 9.84
C MET A 25 21.79 13.33 9.40
N THR A 26 22.06 12.31 10.23
CA THR A 26 21.89 10.90 9.83
C THR A 26 20.59 10.28 10.33
N VAL A 27 20.12 10.64 11.53
CA VAL A 27 18.92 10.06 12.15
C VAL A 27 17.65 10.31 11.31
N PRO A 28 17.38 11.51 10.78
CA PRO A 28 16.17 11.74 9.97
C PRO A 28 16.14 10.87 8.71
N SER A 29 17.25 10.80 7.97
CA SER A 29 17.37 10.02 6.73
C SER A 29 17.24 8.52 7.00
N LEU A 30 17.88 8.01 8.05
CA LEU A 30 17.76 6.61 8.45
C LEU A 30 16.32 6.26 8.85
N MET A 31 15.67 7.11 9.64
CA MET A 31 14.30 6.91 10.08
C MET A 31 13.32 6.87 8.90
N GLN A 32 13.46 7.81 7.95
CA GLN A 32 12.64 7.84 6.74
C GLN A 32 12.83 6.58 5.89
N ASN A 33 14.07 6.14 5.69
CA ASN A 33 14.36 4.93 4.92
C ASN A 33 13.81 3.68 5.61
N TYR A 34 13.96 3.57 6.93
CA TYR A 34 13.40 2.47 7.70
C TYR A 34 11.86 2.45 7.63
N GLN A 35 11.20 3.60 7.77
CA GLN A 35 9.75 3.69 7.63
C GLN A 35 9.28 3.22 6.25
N ARG A 36 9.94 3.65 5.16
CA ARG A 36 9.63 3.20 3.80
C ARG A 36 9.78 1.68 3.66
N GLN A 37 10.86 1.10 4.19
CA GLN A 37 11.05 -0.35 4.17
C GLN A 37 9.97 -1.09 4.96
N SER A 38 9.64 -0.62 6.14
CA SER A 38 8.55 -1.18 6.96
C SER A 38 7.22 -1.14 6.20
N TYR A 39 6.93 -0.02 5.53
CA TYR A 39 5.72 0.15 4.76
C TYR A 39 5.62 -0.81 3.58
N VAL A 40 6.68 -0.91 2.77
CA VAL A 40 6.66 -1.84 1.62
C VAL A 40 6.61 -3.29 2.08
N THR A 41 7.28 -3.64 3.17
CA THR A 41 7.21 -4.99 3.77
C THR A 41 5.77 -5.34 4.14
N GLN A 42 5.05 -4.42 4.79
CA GLN A 42 3.65 -4.63 5.15
C GLN A 42 2.74 -4.69 3.91
N LEU A 43 2.97 -3.85 2.91
CA LEU A 43 2.24 -3.90 1.64
C LEU A 43 2.44 -5.25 0.94
N HIS A 44 3.68 -5.75 0.90
CA HIS A 44 4.02 -7.04 0.30
C HIS A 44 3.33 -8.19 1.03
N LYS A 45 3.23 -8.12 2.35
CA LYS A 45 2.45 -9.07 3.13
C LYS A 45 0.99 -9.09 2.70
N VAL A 46 0.33 -7.93 2.61
CA VAL A 46 -1.09 -7.86 2.18
C VAL A 46 -1.27 -8.35 0.74
N TYR A 47 -0.35 -8.02 -0.16
CA TYR A 47 -0.33 -8.55 -1.53
C TYR A 47 -0.29 -10.08 -1.56
N ASN A 48 0.57 -10.69 -0.73
CA ASN A 48 0.68 -12.14 -0.64
C ASN A 48 -0.59 -12.76 -0.03
N GLU A 49 -1.16 -12.14 1.00
CA GLU A 49 -2.45 -12.55 1.58
C GLU A 49 -3.58 -12.51 0.53
N LEU A 50 -3.68 -11.43 -0.25
CA LEU A 50 -4.63 -11.30 -1.35
C LEU A 50 -4.43 -12.34 -2.44
N SER A 51 -3.19 -12.52 -2.90
CA SER A 51 -2.86 -13.51 -3.93
C SER A 51 -3.24 -14.92 -3.49
N GLN A 52 -2.92 -15.29 -2.25
CA GLN A 52 -3.28 -16.59 -1.68
C GLN A 52 -4.79 -16.75 -1.52
N ALA A 53 -5.49 -15.70 -1.06
CA ALA A 53 -6.94 -15.72 -0.93
C ALA A 53 -7.64 -15.91 -2.28
N LEU A 54 -7.18 -15.23 -3.34
CA LEU A 54 -7.72 -15.37 -4.69
C LEU A 54 -7.51 -16.78 -5.25
N VAL A 55 -6.31 -17.35 -5.10
CA VAL A 55 -6.01 -18.73 -5.52
C VAL A 55 -6.92 -19.71 -4.77
N ARG A 56 -7.09 -19.53 -3.45
CA ARG A 56 -7.98 -20.37 -2.66
C ARG A 56 -9.43 -20.25 -3.13
N TYR A 57 -9.93 -19.04 -3.35
CA TYR A 57 -11.29 -18.81 -3.84
C TYR A 57 -11.56 -19.45 -5.20
N GLN A 58 -10.58 -19.35 -6.11
CA GLN A 58 -10.65 -19.99 -7.42
C GLN A 58 -10.76 -21.51 -7.30
N ASN A 59 -9.94 -22.12 -6.43
CA ASN A 59 -9.95 -23.56 -6.20
C ASN A 59 -11.23 -24.04 -5.52
N ASP A 60 -11.70 -23.33 -4.48
CA ASP A 60 -12.93 -23.66 -3.75
C ASP A 60 -14.16 -23.59 -4.67
N SER A 61 -14.11 -22.74 -5.70
CA SER A 61 -15.17 -22.60 -6.72
C SER A 61 -14.98 -23.51 -7.94
N ASN A 62 -13.89 -24.28 -8.00
CA ASN A 62 -13.48 -25.11 -9.15
C ASN A 62 -13.55 -24.36 -10.50
N ALA A 63 -13.08 -23.10 -10.52
CA ALA A 63 -13.18 -22.21 -11.67
C ALA A 63 -11.82 -22.03 -12.36
N LEU A 64 -11.83 -21.70 -13.66
CA LEU A 64 -10.59 -21.47 -14.41
C LEU A 64 -10.00 -20.08 -14.15
N ASN A 65 -10.80 -19.15 -13.65
CA ASN A 65 -10.39 -17.76 -13.39
C ASN A 65 -11.32 -17.08 -12.36
N ILE A 66 -10.93 -15.90 -11.88
CA ILE A 66 -11.64 -15.17 -10.81
C ILE A 66 -13.02 -14.68 -11.25
N LYS A 67 -13.20 -14.35 -12.54
CA LYS A 67 -14.48 -13.92 -13.08
C LYS A 67 -15.48 -15.07 -13.08
N GLU A 68 -15.05 -16.24 -13.55
CA GLU A 68 -15.84 -17.47 -13.56
C GLU A 68 -16.18 -17.95 -12.14
N ALA A 69 -15.25 -17.76 -11.19
CA ALA A 69 -15.50 -18.05 -9.78
C ALA A 69 -16.60 -17.17 -9.16
N GLY A 70 -17.03 -16.09 -9.83
CA GLY A 70 -18.19 -15.28 -9.44
C GLY A 70 -17.88 -13.93 -8.82
N LEU A 71 -16.61 -13.50 -8.75
CA LEU A 71 -16.21 -12.19 -8.22
C LEU A 71 -16.44 -11.06 -9.24
N THR A 72 -17.71 -10.82 -9.54
CA THR A 72 -18.16 -9.91 -10.61
C THR A 72 -19.05 -8.77 -10.12
N ASN A 73 -19.43 -8.77 -8.84
CA ASN A 73 -20.30 -7.77 -8.25
C ASN A 73 -19.88 -7.46 -6.81
N GLN A 74 -20.42 -6.37 -6.28
CA GLN A 74 -20.00 -5.82 -5.00
C GLN A 74 -20.27 -6.78 -3.83
N ALA A 75 -21.43 -7.43 -3.80
CA ALA A 75 -21.79 -8.37 -2.75
C ALA A 75 -20.89 -9.62 -2.75
N ALA A 76 -20.53 -10.13 -3.93
CA ALA A 76 -19.59 -11.24 -4.06
C ALA A 76 -18.20 -10.88 -3.52
N ILE A 77 -17.71 -9.66 -3.80
CA ILE A 77 -16.42 -9.18 -3.31
C ILE A 77 -16.42 -9.02 -1.79
N GLU A 78 -17.49 -8.48 -1.23
CA GLU A 78 -17.64 -8.36 0.23
C GLU A 78 -17.69 -9.73 0.91
N SER A 79 -18.43 -10.69 0.34
CA SER A 79 -18.48 -12.07 0.82
C SER A 79 -17.11 -12.74 0.75
N PHE A 80 -16.36 -12.53 -0.34
CA PHE A 80 -14.98 -13.00 -0.46
C PHE A 80 -14.09 -12.45 0.65
N VAL A 81 -14.14 -11.14 0.92
CA VAL A 81 -13.34 -10.56 2.00
C VAL A 81 -13.69 -11.19 3.35
N LYS A 82 -14.99 -11.31 3.67
CA LYS A 82 -15.45 -11.85 4.96
C LYS A 82 -15.11 -13.33 5.16
N ASN A 83 -15.07 -14.12 4.09
CA ASN A 83 -14.84 -15.57 4.15
C ASN A 83 -13.37 -15.98 4.02
N TYR A 84 -12.57 -15.19 3.28
CA TYR A 84 -11.18 -15.55 2.95
C TYR A 84 -10.16 -14.73 3.71
N PHE A 85 -10.57 -13.63 4.37
CA PHE A 85 -9.72 -12.89 5.30
C PHE A 85 -10.23 -13.02 6.72
N LYS A 86 -9.28 -13.01 7.66
CA LYS A 86 -9.61 -12.83 9.08
C LYS A 86 -9.85 -11.35 9.35
N VAL A 87 -11.10 -10.93 9.20
CA VAL A 87 -11.56 -9.57 9.50
C VAL A 87 -11.62 -9.39 11.03
N ILE A 88 -10.94 -8.38 11.54
CA ILE A 88 -11.02 -7.94 12.94
C ILE A 88 -12.18 -6.96 13.09
N ASN A 89 -12.27 -5.96 12.21
CA ASN A 89 -13.30 -4.94 12.24
C ASN A 89 -13.96 -4.84 10.86
N ASP A 90 -15.29 -4.93 10.82
CA ASP A 90 -16.11 -4.57 9.67
C ASP A 90 -16.58 -3.13 9.88
N CYS A 91 -16.02 -2.20 9.10
CA CYS A 91 -16.30 -0.77 9.20
C CYS A 91 -17.39 -0.30 8.22
N GLY A 92 -18.08 -1.24 7.56
CA GLY A 92 -19.20 -0.99 6.68
C GLY A 92 -18.90 0.08 5.62
N GLU A 93 -19.86 0.98 5.39
CA GLU A 93 -19.76 2.08 4.41
C GLU A 93 -19.03 3.31 4.98
N THR A 94 -18.91 3.44 6.30
CA THR A 94 -18.55 4.69 6.98
C THR A 94 -17.05 4.96 7.09
N LYS A 95 -16.18 4.11 6.50
CA LYS A 95 -14.69 4.15 6.56
C LYS A 95 -14.09 4.00 7.96
N THR A 96 -14.77 4.51 8.99
CA THR A 96 -14.36 4.60 10.39
C THR A 96 -14.75 3.31 11.13
N PRO A 97 -13.90 2.77 12.01
CA PRO A 97 -12.56 3.23 12.40
C PRO A 97 -11.40 2.72 11.50
N CYS A 98 -11.69 2.06 10.38
CA CYS A 98 -10.65 1.39 9.58
C CYS A 98 -9.65 2.37 8.93
N PHE A 99 -10.14 3.47 8.36
CA PHE A 99 -9.32 4.42 7.62
C PHE A 99 -9.23 5.77 8.34
N ALA A 100 -8.18 6.53 8.03
CA ALA A 100 -8.05 7.91 8.46
C ALA A 100 -9.13 8.80 7.83
N SER A 101 -9.39 9.95 8.46
CA SER A 101 -10.36 10.93 7.95
C SER A 101 -9.87 11.65 6.69
N GLU A 102 -8.56 11.82 6.56
CA GLU A 102 -7.93 12.58 5.48
C GLU A 102 -6.72 11.86 4.91
N TYR A 103 -6.58 11.93 3.58
CA TYR A 103 -5.42 11.43 2.85
C TYR A 103 -4.87 12.51 1.92
N LYS A 104 -3.57 12.45 1.67
CA LYS A 104 -2.87 13.35 0.74
C LYS A 104 -2.15 12.57 -0.35
N LYS A 105 -1.85 13.23 -1.44
CA LYS A 105 -0.97 12.69 -2.49
C LYS A 105 0.49 12.95 -2.19
N LEU A 106 1.37 12.33 -2.96
CA LEU A 106 2.81 12.66 -2.97
C LEU A 106 3.07 14.15 -3.23
N THR A 107 2.21 14.78 -4.03
CA THR A 107 2.26 16.24 -4.30
C THR A 107 1.82 17.10 -3.12
N GLY A 108 1.32 16.50 -2.03
CA GLY A 108 0.75 17.20 -0.86
C GLY A 108 -0.73 17.59 -1.01
N THR A 109 -1.31 17.41 -2.20
CA THR A 109 -2.73 17.73 -2.46
C THR A 109 -3.64 16.78 -1.68
N ALA A 110 -4.64 17.34 -0.98
CA ALA A 110 -5.64 16.55 -0.26
C ALA A 110 -6.53 15.76 -1.24
N VAL A 111 -6.87 14.52 -0.88
CA VAL A 111 -7.77 13.67 -1.66
C VAL A 111 -9.18 13.80 -1.11
N ALA A 112 -10.01 14.59 -1.80
CA ALA A 112 -11.37 14.87 -1.38
C ALA A 112 -12.31 13.65 -1.49
N THR A 113 -12.13 12.83 -2.53
CA THR A 113 -13.07 11.73 -2.80
C THR A 113 -12.36 10.49 -3.31
N TRP A 114 -12.70 9.36 -2.71
CA TRP A 114 -12.40 8.02 -3.17
C TRP A 114 -13.50 7.11 -2.66
N ASN A 115 -13.84 6.08 -3.45
CA ASN A 115 -15.10 5.34 -3.31
C ASN A 115 -14.87 3.81 -3.22
N PRO A 116 -14.17 3.32 -2.18
CA PRO A 116 -14.43 1.99 -1.63
C PRO A 116 -15.88 1.90 -1.16
N LYS A 117 -16.50 0.74 -1.39
CA LYS A 117 -17.89 0.45 -1.03
C LYS A 117 -18.00 -0.28 0.30
N ALA A 118 -16.98 -1.04 0.68
CA ALA A 118 -16.89 -1.69 1.99
C ALA A 118 -15.47 -1.61 2.55
N HIS A 119 -15.34 -1.59 3.87
CA HIS A 119 -14.11 -1.31 4.60
C HIS A 119 -13.89 -2.29 5.74
N TYR A 120 -12.66 -2.77 5.89
CA TYR A 120 -12.31 -3.80 6.86
C TYR A 120 -10.92 -3.53 7.44
N THR A 121 -10.71 -3.93 8.70
CA THR A 121 -9.37 -4.13 9.24
C THR A 121 -9.12 -5.63 9.32
N ILE A 122 -8.03 -6.09 8.73
CA ILE A 122 -7.66 -7.51 8.72
C ILE A 122 -6.63 -7.83 9.80
N SER A 123 -6.49 -9.12 10.12
CA SER A 123 -5.59 -9.57 11.19
C SER A 123 -4.12 -9.23 11.00
N SER A 124 -3.70 -8.91 9.78
CA SER A 124 -2.34 -8.44 9.51
C SER A 124 -2.10 -6.99 9.94
N GLY A 125 -3.13 -6.28 10.42
CA GLY A 125 -3.06 -4.90 10.90
C GLY A 125 -3.32 -3.85 9.83
N ALA A 126 -3.45 -4.27 8.57
CA ALA A 126 -3.83 -3.39 7.47
C ALA A 126 -5.34 -3.15 7.43
N SER A 127 -5.72 -1.99 6.89
CA SER A 127 -7.08 -1.66 6.54
C SER A 127 -7.27 -1.82 5.04
N ILE A 128 -8.33 -2.53 4.64
CA ILE A 128 -8.66 -2.80 3.25
C ILE A 128 -10.02 -2.21 2.91
N GLY A 129 -10.11 -1.57 1.75
CA GLY A 129 -11.34 -1.04 1.19
C GLY A 129 -11.56 -1.67 -0.18
N VAL A 130 -12.77 -2.12 -0.50
CA VAL A 130 -13.03 -2.84 -1.76
C VAL A 130 -14.10 -2.15 -2.59
N GLY A 131 -13.98 -2.21 -3.91
CA GLY A 131 -14.99 -1.70 -4.83
C GLY A 131 -14.92 -2.34 -6.20
N THR A 132 -16.08 -2.63 -6.79
CA THR A 132 -16.20 -3.12 -8.17
C THR A 132 -15.66 -2.12 -9.19
N VAL A 133 -15.07 -2.64 -10.28
CA VAL A 133 -14.63 -1.86 -11.44
C VAL A 133 -15.33 -2.37 -12.70
N MET A 134 -15.11 -3.65 -13.04
CA MET A 134 -15.70 -4.32 -14.21
C MET A 134 -15.43 -3.62 -15.55
N THR A 135 -14.15 -3.27 -15.79
CA THR A 135 -13.69 -2.60 -17.01
C THR A 135 -12.51 -3.36 -17.61
N GLY A 136 -12.60 -3.70 -18.91
CA GLY A 136 -11.62 -4.58 -19.55
C GLY A 136 -11.51 -5.91 -18.80
N ASP A 137 -10.29 -6.34 -18.48
CA ASP A 137 -10.06 -7.51 -17.63
C ASP A 137 -10.03 -7.18 -16.13
N THR A 138 -10.14 -5.92 -15.73
CA THR A 138 -10.12 -5.50 -14.32
C THR A 138 -11.49 -5.72 -13.67
N LEU A 139 -11.56 -6.58 -12.66
CA LEU A 139 -12.80 -6.93 -11.97
C LEU A 139 -13.12 -5.97 -10.84
N PHE A 140 -12.17 -5.76 -9.92
CA PHE A 140 -12.35 -4.92 -8.75
C PHE A 140 -11.02 -4.34 -8.29
N ARG A 141 -11.11 -3.37 -7.38
CA ARG A 141 -9.95 -2.73 -6.75
C ARG A 141 -9.99 -2.92 -5.25
N VAL A 142 -8.80 -3.07 -4.68
CA VAL A 142 -8.57 -3.12 -3.24
C VAL A 142 -7.67 -1.96 -2.89
N TYR A 143 -8.20 -1.08 -2.06
CA TYR A 143 -7.45 -0.06 -1.36
C TYR A 143 -6.79 -0.70 -0.16
N VAL A 144 -5.49 -0.58 -0.05
CA VAL A 144 -4.72 -1.14 1.06
C VAL A 144 -4.05 0.01 1.78
N ASP A 145 -4.48 0.25 3.00
CA ASP A 145 -3.79 1.09 3.96
C ASP A 145 -3.05 0.19 4.96
N ILE A 146 -1.73 0.27 4.98
CA ILE A 146 -0.86 -0.64 5.72
C ILE A 146 -0.77 -0.35 7.22
N ASN A 147 -1.10 0.88 7.65
CA ASN A 147 -0.97 1.36 9.03
C ASN A 147 -2.30 1.95 9.57
N GLY A 148 -3.37 1.89 8.79
CA GLY A 148 -4.72 2.27 9.17
C GLY A 148 -4.83 3.78 9.40
N GLN A 149 -5.34 4.19 10.56
CA GLN A 149 -5.50 5.61 10.85
C GLN A 149 -4.18 6.35 11.12
N LYS A 150 -3.08 5.62 11.31
CA LYS A 150 -1.78 6.19 11.67
C LYS A 150 -1.20 6.91 10.46
N GLY A 151 -0.72 8.13 10.67
CA GLY A 151 -0.05 8.88 9.60
C GLY A 151 1.17 8.15 9.00
N PRO A 152 1.65 8.61 7.84
CA PRO A 152 1.35 9.92 7.24
C PRO A 152 0.04 10.07 6.42
N ASN A 153 -0.69 8.99 6.12
CA ASN A 153 -1.90 8.94 5.29
C ASN A 153 -1.66 9.55 3.89
N ILE A 154 -0.66 9.03 3.17
CA ILE A 154 -0.24 9.49 1.85
C ILE A 154 -0.34 8.37 0.80
N TRP A 155 -1.03 8.64 -0.30
CA TRP A 155 -1.07 7.75 -1.47
C TRP A 155 0.33 7.49 -2.01
N GLY A 156 0.70 6.22 -2.13
CA GLY A 156 2.06 5.80 -2.51
C GLY A 156 3.06 5.77 -1.35
N ARG A 157 2.64 6.02 -0.11
CA ARG A 157 3.45 5.81 1.10
C ARG A 157 2.89 4.71 1.96
N ASP A 158 1.64 4.88 2.37
CA ASP A 158 0.97 3.96 3.28
C ASP A 158 -0.40 3.50 2.77
N ILE A 159 -1.02 4.23 1.83
CA ILE A 159 -2.19 3.76 1.10
C ILE A 159 -1.90 3.53 -0.39
N PHE A 160 -2.37 2.39 -0.89
CA PHE A 160 -2.17 1.93 -2.27
C PHE A 160 -3.47 1.38 -2.86
N ILE A 161 -3.54 1.31 -4.19
CA ILE A 161 -4.62 0.62 -4.91
C ILE A 161 -4.00 -0.56 -5.65
N MET A 162 -4.54 -1.74 -5.41
CA MET A 162 -4.27 -2.94 -6.19
C MET A 162 -5.52 -3.27 -7.00
N TYR A 163 -5.37 -3.54 -8.28
CA TYR A 163 -6.46 -3.98 -9.15
C TYR A 163 -6.36 -5.48 -9.38
N ILE A 164 -7.49 -6.16 -9.24
CA ILE A 164 -7.59 -7.60 -9.43
C ILE A 164 -8.16 -7.85 -10.81
N TYR A 165 -7.40 -8.61 -11.60
CA TYR A 165 -7.76 -8.96 -12.96
C TYR A 165 -8.45 -10.31 -13.02
N LYS A 166 -9.14 -10.57 -14.14
CA LYS A 166 -9.87 -11.83 -14.36
C LYS A 166 -9.01 -13.06 -14.15
N ASN A 167 -7.73 -13.00 -14.52
CA ASN A 167 -6.75 -14.09 -14.39
C ASN A 167 -6.17 -14.25 -12.97
N GLY A 168 -6.64 -13.47 -11.99
CA GLY A 168 -6.18 -13.54 -10.60
C GLY A 168 -4.89 -12.80 -10.32
N LEU A 169 -4.32 -12.11 -11.32
CA LEU A 169 -3.16 -11.24 -11.10
C LEU A 169 -3.58 -9.92 -10.46
N LEU A 170 -2.69 -9.39 -9.61
CA LEU A 170 -2.81 -8.08 -9.00
C LEU A 170 -1.82 -7.13 -9.68
N ASP A 171 -2.30 -5.99 -10.15
CA ASP A 171 -1.48 -4.97 -10.81
C ASP A 171 -2.06 -3.56 -10.61
N ASP A 172 -1.44 -2.55 -11.21
CA ASP A 172 -2.12 -1.28 -11.47
C ASP A 172 -3.15 -1.44 -12.60
N SER A 173 -3.87 -0.37 -12.96
CA SER A 173 -4.82 -0.43 -14.08
C SER A 173 -4.98 0.89 -14.80
N THR A 174 -4.97 0.82 -16.14
CA THR A 174 -5.33 1.95 -17.02
C THR A 174 -6.82 2.29 -16.96
N LEU A 175 -7.65 1.45 -16.34
CA LEU A 175 -9.10 1.60 -16.25
C LEU A 175 -9.77 1.80 -17.63
N SER A 176 -9.30 1.04 -18.62
CA SER A 176 -9.77 1.06 -20.00
C SER A 176 -10.29 -0.32 -20.42
N GLU A 177 -11.08 -0.38 -21.49
CA GLU A 177 -11.57 -1.65 -22.04
C GLU A 177 -10.44 -2.61 -22.47
N THR A 178 -9.24 -2.05 -22.69
CA THR A 178 -8.02 -2.77 -23.04
C THR A 178 -7.14 -3.12 -21.83
N SER A 179 -7.54 -2.77 -20.59
CA SER A 179 -6.77 -3.10 -19.39
C SER A 179 -6.63 -4.62 -19.27
N THR A 180 -5.39 -5.09 -19.18
CA THR A 180 -5.05 -6.50 -18.97
C THR A 180 -3.86 -6.62 -18.02
N ALA A 181 -3.65 -7.83 -17.49
CA ALA A 181 -2.53 -8.14 -16.59
C ALA A 181 -1.80 -9.42 -17.04
N PRO A 182 -0.46 -9.51 -16.83
CA PRO A 182 0.38 -8.51 -16.18
C PRO A 182 0.60 -7.28 -17.07
N MET A 183 0.68 -6.11 -16.45
CA MET A 183 1.08 -4.89 -17.13
C MET A 183 2.58 -4.92 -17.46
N THR A 184 2.98 -4.21 -18.51
CA THR A 184 4.39 -4.06 -18.83
C THR A 184 5.07 -3.10 -17.85
N GLU A 185 6.40 -3.23 -17.69
CA GLU A 185 7.20 -2.31 -16.87
C GLU A 185 7.05 -0.86 -17.35
N ALA A 186 6.99 -0.66 -18.67
CA ALA A 186 6.83 0.65 -19.30
C ALA A 186 5.48 1.29 -18.96
N ASP A 187 4.39 0.52 -19.02
CA ASP A 187 3.05 1.02 -18.70
C ASP A 187 2.94 1.41 -17.23
N ARG A 188 3.43 0.55 -16.31
CA ARG A 188 3.48 0.86 -14.87
C ARG A 188 4.30 2.11 -14.59
N THR A 189 5.44 2.28 -15.26
CA THR A 189 6.30 3.46 -15.12
C THR A 189 5.60 4.73 -15.63
N SER A 190 4.95 4.63 -16.79
CA SER A 190 4.14 5.72 -17.35
C SER A 190 3.03 6.13 -16.38
N MET A 191 2.30 5.16 -15.84
CA MET A 191 1.25 5.39 -14.85
C MET A 191 1.77 6.00 -13.55
N PHE A 192 2.92 5.56 -13.05
CA PHE A 192 3.54 6.18 -11.88
C PHE A 192 3.84 7.66 -12.13
N ASN A 193 4.49 7.97 -13.26
CA ASN A 193 4.91 9.33 -13.59
C ASN A 193 3.73 10.27 -13.83
N THR A 194 2.69 9.79 -14.53
CA THR A 194 1.53 10.60 -14.92
C THR A 194 0.48 10.70 -13.82
N ASN A 195 0.20 9.61 -13.10
CA ASN A 195 -0.90 9.54 -12.14
C ASN A 195 -0.42 9.67 -10.70
N CYS A 196 0.51 8.83 -10.25
CA CYS A 196 0.89 8.79 -8.83
C CYS A 196 1.75 9.99 -8.42
N ASN A 197 2.79 10.28 -9.20
CA ASN A 197 3.84 11.22 -8.81
C ASN A 197 3.47 12.68 -9.03
N THR A 198 2.78 12.98 -10.14
CA THR A 198 2.55 14.37 -10.58
C THR A 198 1.08 14.79 -10.56
N SER A 199 0.12 13.86 -10.69
CA SER A 199 -1.30 14.22 -10.78
C SER A 199 -1.83 14.80 -9.47
N THR A 200 -2.66 15.84 -9.59
CA THR A 200 -3.46 16.36 -8.48
C THR A 200 -4.81 15.62 -8.36
N THR A 201 -5.25 14.88 -9.39
CA THR A 201 -6.59 14.22 -9.44
C THR A 201 -6.54 12.69 -9.39
N SER A 202 -5.61 12.03 -10.05
CA SER A 202 -5.47 10.56 -10.02
C SER A 202 -4.80 10.01 -8.75
N ILE A 203 -5.30 8.89 -8.21
CA ILE A 203 -4.86 8.27 -6.94
C ILE A 203 -4.24 6.87 -7.12
N HIS A 204 -4.02 6.43 -8.36
CA HIS A 204 -3.43 5.14 -8.71
C HIS A 204 -2.11 5.33 -9.49
N GLY A 205 -1.40 4.25 -9.83
CA GLY A 205 -0.07 4.27 -10.45
C GLY A 205 1.07 3.98 -9.48
N CYS A 206 0.85 4.14 -8.17
CA CYS A 206 1.91 3.99 -7.17
C CYS A 206 2.31 2.53 -6.93
N PHE A 207 1.33 1.61 -7.01
CA PHE A 207 1.55 0.20 -6.76
C PHE A 207 2.38 -0.45 -7.87
N GLY A 208 2.08 -0.13 -9.14
CA GLY A 208 2.87 -0.61 -10.28
C GLY A 208 4.36 -0.25 -10.16
N LYS A 209 4.70 0.92 -9.59
CA LYS A 209 6.09 1.30 -9.35
C LYS A 209 6.79 0.40 -8.33
N ILE A 210 6.09 0.01 -7.26
CA ILE A 210 6.63 -0.90 -6.23
C ILE A 210 6.89 -2.29 -6.82
N LEU A 211 6.00 -2.77 -7.71
CA LEU A 211 6.22 -4.02 -8.43
C LEU A 211 7.47 -3.97 -9.32
N ASN A 212 7.65 -2.89 -10.09
CA ASN A 212 8.84 -2.71 -10.93
C ASN A 212 10.14 -2.56 -10.12
N ASP A 213 10.05 -1.96 -8.93
CA ASP A 213 11.21 -1.71 -8.07
C ASP A 213 11.52 -2.89 -7.12
N ASN A 214 11.00 -4.09 -7.39
CA ASN A 214 11.23 -5.28 -6.57
C ASN A 214 10.89 -5.08 -5.09
N TRP A 215 9.75 -4.45 -4.80
CA TRP A 215 9.32 -4.15 -3.42
C TRP A 215 10.27 -3.20 -2.67
N GLU A 216 10.80 -2.21 -3.38
CA GLU A 216 11.52 -1.08 -2.80
C GLU A 216 10.81 0.25 -3.11
N MET A 217 10.63 1.11 -2.11
CA MET A 217 10.06 2.45 -2.30
C MET A 217 11.19 3.47 -2.46
N LYS A 218 11.48 3.83 -3.73
CA LYS A 218 12.58 4.73 -4.11
C LYS A 218 12.18 6.20 -4.24
N TYR A 219 10.89 6.51 -4.12
CA TYR A 219 10.33 7.86 -4.23
C TYR A 219 9.93 8.39 -2.86
#